data_AF-A0A6B3GRS3-F1
#
_entry.id   AF-A0A6B3GRS3-F1
#
_cell.length_a   1.000
_cell.length_b   1.000
_cell.length_c   1.000
_cell.angle_alpha   90.00
_cell.angle_beta   90.00
_cell.angle_gamma   90.00
#
_symmetry.space_group_name_H-M   'P 1'
#
loop_
_entity.id
_entity.type
_entity.pdbx_description
1 polymer ?
#
loop_
_entity_poly.entity_id
_entity_poly.type
_entity_poly.pdbx_seq_one_letter_code
_entity_poly.pdbx_strand_id
1 'polypeptide(L)'
;MFTSVLMIEKPLTPEDVDFVTTLHGEERISFVVLLQPRGDQADVLLRAIDDVAMGELKEAVREGEEPEGSEAREPAEIGLEYSLRALRQAGSEAVGQVVEDHPLDKLTTVVEEAGADEVIVLTAPHYVEEFFHR
;
A
#
# COMPACT_ATOMS: atom_id res chain seq x y z
N MET A 1 19.66 -12.34 -4.31
CA MET A 1 18.25 -12.19 -3.91
C MET A 1 18.23 -10.90 -3.13
N PHE A 2 17.59 -9.89 -3.70
CA PHE A 2 17.61 -8.53 -3.18
C PHE A 2 16.43 -8.35 -2.24
N THR A 3 16.62 -7.81 -1.04
CA THR A 3 15.56 -7.67 -0.04
C THR A 3 15.15 -6.21 0.09
N SER A 4 13.90 -5.92 -0.24
CA SER A 4 13.33 -4.57 -0.22
C SER A 4 12.23 -4.47 0.84
N VAL A 5 12.30 -3.46 1.70
CA VAL A 5 11.18 -3.13 2.59
C VAL A 5 10.35 -2.04 1.93
N LEU A 6 9.08 -2.35 1.67
CA LEU A 6 8.16 -1.49 0.94
C LEU A 6 7.10 -0.95 1.89
N MET A 7 7.17 0.34 2.19
CA MET A 7 6.17 1.02 3.00
C MET A 7 5.14 1.70 2.10
N ILE A 8 3.89 1.29 2.23
CA ILE A 8 2.78 1.78 1.40
C ILE A 8 1.65 2.34 2.27
N GLU A 9 1.00 3.38 1.77
CA GLU A 9 -0.21 3.94 2.39
C GLU A 9 -1.50 3.38 1.77
N LYS A 10 -1.38 2.78 0.58
CA LYS A 10 -2.49 2.27 -0.24
C LYS A 10 -2.10 0.94 -0.88
N PRO A 11 -3.08 0.12 -1.29
CA PRO A 11 -2.80 -1.06 -2.10
C PRO A 11 -2.04 -0.67 -3.38
N LEU A 12 -1.07 -1.49 -3.77
CA LEU A 12 -0.25 -1.23 -4.96
C LEU A 12 -1.10 -1.25 -6.23
N THR A 13 -0.94 -0.24 -7.07
CA THR A 13 -1.48 -0.26 -8.44
C THR A 13 -0.60 -1.13 -9.34
N PRO A 14 -1.10 -1.56 -10.53
CA PRO A 14 -0.26 -2.24 -11.52
C PRO A 14 1.00 -1.44 -11.88
N GLU A 15 0.89 -0.11 -11.97
CA GLU A 15 2.01 0.79 -12.23
C GLU A 15 3.03 0.78 -11.08
N ASP A 16 2.58 0.76 -9.82
CA ASP A 16 3.48 0.65 -8.67
C ASP A 16 4.23 -0.69 -8.68
N VAL A 17 3.55 -1.79 -9.00
CA VAL A 17 4.16 -3.14 -9.09
C VAL A 17 5.23 -3.18 -10.17
N ASP A 18 4.92 -2.68 -11.37
CA ASP A 18 5.89 -2.61 -12.46
C ASP A 18 7.11 -1.75 -12.07
N PHE A 19 6.85 -0.59 -11.46
CA PHE A 19 7.91 0.29 -11.00
C PHE A 19 8.84 -0.41 -9.99
N VAL A 20 8.32 -0.94 -8.89
CA VAL A 20 9.17 -1.51 -7.81
C VAL A 20 9.86 -2.81 -8.21
N THR A 21 9.26 -3.61 -9.09
CA THR A 21 9.85 -4.90 -9.52
C THR A 21 10.94 -4.74 -10.57
N THR A 22 10.99 -3.61 -11.28
CA THR A 22 11.95 -3.38 -12.37
C THR A 22 13.18 -2.54 -11.97
N LEU A 23 13.20 -1.97 -10.75
CA LEU A 23 14.30 -1.11 -10.27
C LEU A 23 15.69 -1.79 -10.33
N HIS A 24 15.75 -3.10 -10.08
CA HIS A 24 17.00 -3.87 -10.01
C HIS A 24 17.24 -4.79 -11.21
N GLY A 25 16.55 -4.54 -12.34
CA GLY A 25 16.70 -5.32 -13.57
C GLY A 25 16.20 -6.76 -13.42
N GLU A 26 17.06 -7.75 -13.68
CA GLU A 26 16.70 -9.18 -13.64
C GLU A 26 16.95 -9.86 -12.29
N GLU A 27 17.37 -9.12 -11.26
CA GLU A 27 17.57 -9.69 -9.93
C GLU A 27 16.24 -10.13 -9.30
N ARG A 28 16.24 -11.31 -8.67
CA ARG A 28 15.06 -11.77 -7.90
C ARG A 28 14.94 -10.94 -6.61
N ILE A 29 13.81 -10.25 -6.48
CA ILE A 29 13.50 -9.38 -5.34
C ILE A 29 12.55 -10.11 -4.37
N SER A 30 12.81 -9.93 -3.08
CA SER A 30 11.91 -10.28 -1.99
C SER A 30 11.43 -9.01 -1.31
N PHE A 31 10.12 -8.90 -1.08
CA PHE A 31 9.48 -7.74 -0.48
C PHE A 31 8.97 -8.05 0.92
N VAL A 32 9.27 -7.16 1.88
CA VAL A 32 8.55 -7.04 3.13
C VAL A 32 7.68 -5.79 3.07
N VAL A 33 6.37 -5.96 2.92
CA VAL A 33 5.41 -4.87 2.73
C VAL A 33 4.83 -4.43 4.07
N LEU A 34 4.96 -3.15 4.38
CA LEU A 34 4.34 -2.51 5.53
C LEU A 34 3.25 -1.57 5.03
N LEU A 35 1.99 -1.96 5.23
CA LEU A 35 0.86 -1.10 4.90
C LEU A 35 0.49 -0.28 6.12
N GLN A 36 0.72 1.03 6.06
CA GLN A 36 0.25 1.96 7.08
C GLN A 36 -1.04 2.61 6.59
N PRO A 37 -2.22 2.23 7.11
CA PRO A 37 -3.46 2.90 6.73
C PRO A 37 -3.40 4.34 7.25
N ARG A 38 -3.52 5.31 6.36
CA ARG A 38 -3.79 6.70 6.73
C ARG A 38 -5.30 6.92 6.78
N GLY A 39 -5.75 7.51 7.89
CA GLY A 39 -7.16 7.74 8.21
C GLY A 39 -7.76 8.75 7.27
N ASP A 40 -8.68 8.25 6.42
CA ASP A 40 -9.52 8.94 5.42
C ASP A 40 -9.88 8.02 4.21
N GLN A 41 -9.17 6.90 3.94
CA GLN A 41 -9.24 6.28 2.59
C GLN A 41 -9.40 4.75 2.51
N ALA A 42 -9.61 4.05 3.62
CA ALA A 42 -10.05 2.64 3.63
C ALA A 42 -11.37 2.43 2.85
N ASP A 43 -12.21 3.46 2.77
CA ASP A 43 -13.49 3.45 2.07
C ASP A 43 -13.38 3.31 0.55
N VAL A 44 -12.26 3.71 -0.06
CA VAL A 44 -12.10 3.66 -1.52
C VAL A 44 -11.94 2.22 -2.01
N LEU A 45 -11.30 1.35 -1.23
CA LEU A 45 -11.14 -0.06 -1.57
C LEU A 45 -12.44 -0.86 -1.37
N LEU A 46 -13.20 -0.58 -0.31
CA LEU A 46 -14.52 -1.19 -0.09
C LEU A 46 -15.47 -0.90 -1.27
N ARG A 47 -15.44 0.33 -1.80
CA ARG A 47 -16.21 0.72 -2.99
C ARG A 47 -15.78 -0.04 -4.25
N ALA A 48 -14.47 -0.24 -4.44
CA ALA A 48 -13.95 -0.95 -5.61
C ALA A 48 -14.30 -2.45 -5.63
N ILE A 49 -14.44 -3.09 -4.46
CA ILE A 49 -14.85 -4.50 -4.37
C ILE A 49 -16.32 -4.67 -4.75
N ASP A 50 -17.20 -3.74 -4.36
CA ASP A 50 -18.61 -3.72 -4.78
C ASP A 50 -18.74 -3.53 -6.30
N ASP A 51 -17.93 -2.65 -6.89
CA ASP A 51 -17.94 -2.37 -8.34
C ASP A 51 -17.44 -3.54 -9.21
N VAL A 52 -16.56 -4.40 -8.68
CA VAL A 52 -16.08 -5.60 -9.39
C VAL A 52 -17.06 -6.78 -9.24
N ALA A 53 -17.90 -6.80 -8.19
CA ALA A 53 -18.94 -7.80 -8.02
C ALA A 53 -20.22 -7.53 -8.85
N MET A 54 -20.46 -6.27 -9.23
CA MET A 54 -21.53 -5.87 -10.16
C MET A 54 -20.94 -5.01 -11.28
N GLY A 55 -20.48 -5.64 -12.36
CA GLY A 55 -19.94 -4.91 -13.50
C GLY A 55 -20.92 -3.90 -14.05
N GLU A 56 -20.78 -2.62 -13.67
CA GLU A 56 -21.26 -1.41 -14.34
C GLU A 56 -20.55 -0.21 -13.68
N LEU A 57 -19.79 0.54 -14.48
CA LEU A 57 -19.31 1.88 -14.11
C LEU A 57 -20.52 2.80 -13.91
N LYS A 58 -20.85 3.19 -12.67
CA LYS A 58 -21.55 4.47 -12.39
C LYS A 58 -21.62 4.86 -10.91
N GLU A 59 -21.09 6.05 -10.67
CA GLU A 59 -21.55 7.07 -9.70
C GLU A 59 -21.79 6.64 -8.24
N ALA A 60 -20.84 6.98 -7.35
CA ALA A 60 -21.19 7.27 -5.96
C ALA A 60 -20.20 8.28 -5.32
N VAL A 61 -20.52 9.56 -5.48
CA VAL A 61 -20.12 10.59 -4.51
C VAL A 61 -21.06 10.46 -3.31
N ARG A 62 -20.52 10.04 -2.17
CA ARG A 62 -21.10 10.28 -0.84
C ARG A 62 -19.96 10.30 0.18
N GLU A 63 -19.69 11.49 0.70
CA GLU A 63 -18.99 11.71 1.97
C GLU A 63 -19.91 11.17 3.08
N GLY A 64 -19.50 10.08 3.69
CA GLY A 64 -20.15 9.44 4.84
C GLY A 64 -19.04 8.91 5.73
N GLU A 65 -19.21 9.06 7.05
CA GLU A 65 -18.17 9.07 8.09
C GLU A 65 -17.08 7.98 7.99
N GLU A 66 -15.86 8.42 8.30
CA GLU A 66 -14.57 7.78 8.03
C GLU A 66 -14.23 6.69 9.07
N PRO A 67 -13.86 5.47 8.64
CA PRO A 67 -13.43 4.45 9.58
C PRO A 67 -12.02 4.75 10.10
N GLU A 68 -11.91 4.96 11.42
CA GLU A 68 -10.64 5.12 12.14
C GLU A 68 -10.36 3.89 13.04
N GLY A 69 -9.09 3.63 13.33
CA GLY A 69 -8.70 2.56 14.25
C GLY A 69 -9.08 1.16 13.78
N SER A 70 -9.76 0.38 14.63
CA SER A 70 -10.09 -1.03 14.34
C SER A 70 -10.97 -1.22 13.09
N GLU A 71 -11.75 -0.20 12.70
CA GLU A 71 -12.63 -0.25 11.53
C GLU A 71 -11.84 -0.09 10.22
N ALA A 72 -10.66 0.53 10.24
CA ALA A 72 -9.77 0.66 9.10
C ALA A 72 -8.91 -0.60 8.85
N ARG A 73 -8.82 -1.49 9.84
CA ARG A 73 -7.93 -2.65 9.83
C ARG A 73 -8.34 -3.71 8.81
N GLU A 74 -9.63 -4.04 8.73
CA GLU A 74 -10.11 -5.07 7.80
C GLU A 74 -9.93 -4.64 6.33
N PRO A 75 -10.27 -3.40 5.92
CA PRO A 75 -9.91 -2.89 4.59
C PRO A 75 -8.39 -2.85 4.33
N ALA A 76 -7.60 -2.47 5.33
CA ALA A 76 -6.14 -2.44 5.23
C ALA A 76 -5.53 -3.84 5.02
N GLU A 77 -6.04 -4.86 5.71
CA GLU A 77 -5.62 -6.25 5.55
C GLU A 77 -5.97 -6.78 4.15
N ILE A 78 -7.15 -6.45 3.61
CA ILE A 78 -7.54 -6.79 2.23
C ILE A 78 -6.61 -6.11 1.22
N GLY A 79 -6.34 -4.82 1.42
CA GLY A 79 -5.45 -4.03 0.58
C GLY A 79 -4.01 -4.54 0.56
N LEU A 80 -3.53 -4.97 1.72
CA LEU A 80 -2.23 -5.62 1.87
C LEU A 80 -2.19 -6.94 1.10
N GLU A 81 -3.18 -7.82 1.29
CA GLU A 81 -3.23 -9.12 0.62
C GLU A 81 -3.32 -8.96 -0.91
N TYR A 82 -4.06 -7.97 -1.41
CA TYR A 82 -4.07 -7.62 -2.83
C TYR A 82 -2.67 -7.28 -3.34
N SER A 83 -1.96 -6.40 -2.63
CA SER A 83 -0.59 -5.97 -2.98
C SER A 83 0.40 -7.13 -2.97
N LEU A 84 0.33 -8.00 -1.95
CA LEU A 84 1.17 -9.20 -1.84
C LEU A 84 0.92 -10.17 -3.00
N ARG A 85 -0.34 -10.37 -3.39
CA ARG A 85 -0.68 -11.20 -4.56
C ARG A 85 -0.13 -10.61 -5.86
N ALA A 86 -0.27 -9.31 -6.05
CA ALA A 86 0.22 -8.64 -7.26
C ALA A 86 1.75 -8.77 -7.41
N LEU A 87 2.51 -8.54 -6.33
CA LEU A 87 3.96 -8.75 -6.32
C LEU A 87 4.36 -10.20 -6.60
N ARG A 88 3.64 -11.17 -6.02
CA ARG A 88 3.87 -12.61 -6.26
C ARG A 88 3.55 -13.00 -7.70
N GLN A 89 2.50 -12.43 -8.30
CA GLN A 89 2.16 -12.64 -9.71
C GLN A 89 3.20 -12.05 -10.66
N ALA A 90 3.85 -10.95 -10.26
CA ALA A 90 5.01 -10.39 -10.96
C ALA A 90 6.31 -11.21 -10.75
N GLY A 91 6.26 -12.33 -10.03
CA GLY A 91 7.40 -13.25 -9.87
C GLY A 91 8.30 -12.96 -8.67
N SER A 92 7.90 -12.03 -7.79
CA SER A 92 8.65 -11.69 -6.57
C SER A 92 8.20 -12.53 -5.36
N GLU A 93 9.07 -12.68 -4.36
CA GLU A 93 8.63 -13.12 -3.04
C GLU A 93 8.04 -11.92 -2.30
N ALA A 94 6.93 -12.10 -1.57
CA ALA A 94 6.31 -11.01 -0.83
C ALA A 94 5.64 -11.51 0.43
N VAL A 95 5.92 -10.86 1.55
CA VAL A 95 5.23 -10.99 2.84
C VAL A 95 4.94 -9.59 3.38
N GLY A 96 4.02 -9.45 4.33
CA GLY A 96 3.73 -8.12 4.86
C GLY A 96 2.80 -8.10 6.05
N GLN A 97 2.65 -6.92 6.64
CA GLN A 97 1.75 -6.67 7.75
C GLN A 97 1.19 -5.24 7.70
N VAL A 98 0.00 -5.06 8.29
CA VAL A 98 -0.57 -3.73 8.53
C VAL A 98 0.13 -3.13 9.76
N VAL A 99 0.42 -1.83 9.71
CA VAL A 99 1.10 -1.08 10.78
C VAL A 99 0.21 0.07 11.24
N GLU A 100 -0.29 -0.03 12.48
CA GLU A 100 -1.24 0.95 13.05
C GLU A 100 -0.50 2.10 13.76
N ASP A 101 0.59 1.80 14.48
CA ASP A 101 1.31 2.77 15.30
C ASP A 101 2.80 2.82 14.97
N HIS A 102 3.40 4.00 15.20
CA HIS A 102 4.86 4.21 15.13
C HIS A 102 5.50 3.61 13.85
N PRO A 103 5.04 4.02 12.65
CA PRO A 103 5.41 3.37 11.40
C PRO A 103 6.91 3.38 11.12
N LEU A 104 7.61 4.45 11.53
CA LEU A 104 9.05 4.58 11.34
C LEU A 104 9.84 3.67 12.28
N ASP A 105 9.36 3.46 13.51
CA ASP A 105 9.99 2.54 14.45
C ASP A 105 9.82 1.10 13.96
N LYS A 106 8.62 0.78 13.45
CA LYS A 106 8.33 -0.53 12.85
C LYS A 106 9.14 -0.76 11.58
N LEU A 107 9.24 0.24 10.71
CA LEU A 107 10.07 0.19 9.51
C LEU A 107 11.53 -0.09 9.85
N THR A 108 12.08 0.64 10.83
CA THR A 108 13.46 0.44 11.31
C THR A 108 13.68 -0.99 11.79
N THR A 109 12.78 -1.49 12.63
CA THR A 109 12.83 -2.87 13.16
C THR A 109 12.82 -3.89 12.02
N VAL A 110 11.93 -3.73 11.05
CA VAL A 110 11.76 -4.68 9.94
C VAL A 110 12.97 -4.66 9.01
N VAL A 111 13.56 -3.49 8.75
CA VAL A 111 14.80 -3.36 7.97
C VAL A 111 15.94 -4.13 8.63
N GLU A 112 16.10 -3.98 9.95
CA GLU A 112 17.13 -4.67 10.71
C GLU A 112 16.90 -6.19 10.73
N GLU A 113 15.67 -6.64 10.99
CA GLU A 113 15.32 -8.06 11.05
C GLU A 113 15.43 -8.78 9.70
N ALA A 114 15.02 -8.11 8.61
CA ALA A 114 15.07 -8.67 7.27
C ALA A 114 16.47 -8.55 6.63
N GLY A 115 17.37 -7.75 7.20
CA GLY A 115 18.66 -7.43 6.59
C GLY A 115 18.46 -6.76 5.22
N ALA A 116 17.53 -5.81 5.15
CA ALA A 116 17.10 -5.23 3.87
C ALA A 116 18.20 -4.39 3.21
N ASP A 117 18.30 -4.51 1.89
CA ASP A 117 19.25 -3.78 1.06
C ASP A 117 18.74 -2.36 0.73
N GLU A 118 17.41 -2.18 0.75
CA GLU A 118 16.76 -0.90 0.50
C GLU A 118 15.44 -0.73 1.23
N VAL A 119 14.98 0.52 1.26
CA VAL A 119 13.63 0.90 1.67
C VAL A 119 13.00 1.73 0.57
N ILE A 120 11.81 1.32 0.14
CA ILE A 120 10.97 2.07 -0.79
C ILE A 120 9.75 2.58 -0.02
N VAL A 121 9.45 3.86 -0.15
CA VAL A 121 8.26 4.47 0.45
C VAL A 121 7.37 5.01 -0.66
N LEU A 122 6.15 4.49 -0.76
CA LEU A 122 5.12 4.94 -1.69
C LEU A 122 4.00 5.64 -0.92
N THR A 123 3.97 6.97 -1.00
CA THR A 123 2.97 7.82 -0.35
C THR A 123 2.08 8.50 -1.37
N ALA A 124 0.84 8.80 -0.99
CA ALA A 124 -0.01 9.65 -1.82
C ALA A 124 0.58 11.07 -1.95
N PRO A 125 0.38 11.77 -3.09
CA PRO A 125 0.78 13.17 -3.21
C PRO A 125 0.09 14.03 -2.15
N HIS A 126 0.87 14.77 -1.36
CA HIS A 126 0.34 15.79 -0.47
C HIS A 126 0.16 17.10 -1.25
N TYR A 127 -1.06 17.39 -1.71
CA TYR A 127 -1.37 18.69 -2.32
C TYR A 127 -1.40 19.76 -1.22
N VAL A 128 -0.33 20.54 -1.11
CA VAL A 128 -0.27 21.66 -0.18
C VAL A 128 -1.02 22.85 -0.79
N GLU A 129 -2.13 23.29 -0.19
CA GLU A 129 -2.91 24.44 -0.64
C GLU A 129 -2.19 25.81 -0.52
N GLU A 130 -0.99 25.86 0.08
CA GLU A 130 -0.24 27.12 0.29
C GLU A 130 0.29 27.78 -1.00
N PHE A 131 0.15 27.16 -2.17
CA PHE A 131 0.58 27.77 -3.44
C PHE A 131 -0.51 28.52 -4.22
N PHE A 132 -1.74 28.59 -3.72
CA PHE A 132 -2.84 29.33 -4.37
C PHE A 132 -3.12 30.68 -3.69
N HIS A 133 -2.10 31.53 -3.57
CA HIS A 133 -2.34 32.96 -3.37
C HIS A 133 -2.36 33.67 -4.72
N ARG A 134 -3.53 34.15 -5.16
CA ARG A 134 -3.63 35.21 -6.16
C ARG A 134 -4.64 36.26 -5.77
#